data_AF-A0A3C2DAZ0-F1
#
_entry.id   AF-A0A3C2DAZ0-F1
#
_cell.length_a   1.000
_cell.length_b   1.000
_cell.length_c   1.000
_cell.angle_alpha   90.00
_cell.angle_beta   90.00
_cell.angle_gamma   90.00
#
_symmetry.space_group_name_H-M   'P 1'
#
loop_
_entity.id
_entity.type
_entity.pdbx_description
1 polymer ?
#
loop_
_entity_poly.entity_id
_entity_poly.type
_entity_poly.pdbx_seq_one_letter_code
_entity_poly.pdbx_strand_id
1 'polypeptide(L)'
;ADWGFQNRTTALRISAPGRFEYRSVDSAVNPYLSFAALIKAMEDGLDRDLDPGPPEERNIYEAMEAGKDVKKIPLSLGEALDALREDEVVKSALPDEMFMVFEHYKRDEWERFMATVTDWDVEEYLDILP
;
A
#
# COMPACT_ATOMS: atom_id res chain seq x y z
N ALA A 1 -9.46 -1.11 0.11
CA ALA A 1 -8.86 0.22 0.16
C ALA A 1 -9.93 1.15 -0.35
N ASP A 2 -10.53 1.95 0.53
CA ASP A 2 -11.74 2.72 0.23
C ASP A 2 -11.42 4.21 0.02
N TRP A 3 -12.39 4.94 -0.54
CA TRP A 3 -12.35 6.38 -0.69
C TRP A 3 -13.58 7.05 -0.04
N GLY A 4 -13.50 8.33 0.31
CA GLY A 4 -14.63 9.05 0.89
C GLY A 4 -14.49 10.57 0.92
N PHE A 5 -15.61 11.28 1.07
CA PHE A 5 -15.66 12.74 1.19
C PHE A 5 -15.35 13.19 2.61
N GLN A 6 -14.37 14.08 2.78
CA GLN A 6 -13.88 14.52 4.10
C GLN A 6 -13.51 13.39 5.07
N ASN A 7 -13.54 12.13 4.64
CA ASN A 7 -13.33 10.97 5.49
C ASN A 7 -11.85 10.80 5.75
N ARG A 8 -11.45 10.88 7.02
CA ARG A 8 -10.03 10.79 7.39
C ARG A 8 -9.55 9.37 7.67
N THR A 9 -10.43 8.39 7.56
CA THR A 9 -10.15 6.99 7.88
C THR A 9 -9.99 6.12 6.63
N THR A 10 -10.28 6.67 5.44
CA THR A 10 -10.10 6.03 4.15
C THR A 10 -8.71 6.25 3.56
N ALA A 11 -8.31 5.38 2.63
CA ALA A 11 -7.02 5.48 1.94
C ALA A 11 -6.96 6.69 1.01
N LEU A 12 -8.08 7.02 0.37
CA LEU A 12 -8.24 8.22 -0.45
C LEU A 12 -9.32 9.14 0.13
N ARG A 13 -9.01 10.43 0.26
CA ARG A 13 -9.93 11.43 0.79
C ARG A 13 -10.14 12.57 -0.20
N ILE A 14 -11.39 12.86 -0.54
CA ILE A 14 -11.73 14.08 -1.28
C ILE A 14 -11.91 15.20 -0.27
N SER A 15 -10.94 16.13 -0.23
CA SER A 15 -10.91 17.22 0.77
C SER A 15 -11.46 18.54 0.28
N ALA A 16 -11.64 18.72 -1.04
CA ALA A 16 -12.36 19.83 -1.66
C ALA A 16 -12.63 19.48 -3.14
N PRO A 17 -13.53 20.21 -3.83
CA PRO A 17 -13.70 20.06 -5.27
C PRO A 17 -12.37 20.19 -6.02
N GLY A 18 -12.12 19.27 -6.95
CA GLY A 18 -10.93 19.28 -7.81
C GLY A 18 -9.63 18.79 -7.16
N ARG A 19 -9.66 18.25 -5.93
CA ARG A 19 -8.48 17.62 -5.31
C ARG A 19 -8.83 16.43 -4.44
N PHE A 20 -7.89 15.48 -4.34
CA PHE A 20 -7.93 14.38 -3.40
C PHE A 20 -6.59 14.23 -2.67
N GLU A 21 -6.62 13.51 -1.56
CA GLU A 21 -5.46 13.17 -0.72
C GLU A 21 -5.30 11.65 -0.76
N TYR A 22 -4.16 11.16 -1.24
CA TYR A 22 -3.74 9.76 -1.08
C TYR A 22 -2.95 9.63 0.22
N ARG A 23 -3.41 8.76 1.12
CA ARG A 23 -3.00 8.79 2.53
C ARG A 23 -2.25 7.56 3.01
N SER A 24 -2.12 6.55 2.18
CA SER A 24 -1.34 5.34 2.49
C SER A 24 0.17 5.54 2.36
N VAL A 25 0.61 6.73 1.94
CA VAL A 25 2.01 7.11 1.81
C VAL A 25 2.61 7.52 3.16
N ASP A 26 3.86 7.15 3.42
CA ASP A 26 4.64 7.60 4.60
C ASP A 26 5.82 8.50 4.19
N SER A 27 6.66 8.89 5.16
CA SER A 27 7.81 9.78 4.92
C SER A 27 9.07 9.08 4.39
N ALA A 28 9.10 7.74 4.32
CA ALA A 28 10.21 6.97 3.78
C ALA A 28 10.15 6.80 2.26
N VAL A 29 9.04 7.20 1.62
CA VAL A 29 8.88 7.05 0.17
C VAL A 29 9.87 7.90 -0.62
N ASN A 30 10.27 7.39 -1.78
CA ASN A 30 10.87 8.24 -2.79
C ASN A 30 9.74 9.06 -3.45
N PRO A 31 9.74 10.41 -3.32
CA PRO A 31 8.64 11.22 -3.81
C PRO A 31 8.45 11.10 -5.33
N TYR A 32 9.55 10.97 -6.08
CA TYR A 32 9.47 10.83 -7.54
C TYR A 32 8.82 9.52 -7.95
N LEU A 33 9.21 8.40 -7.34
CA LEU A 33 8.64 7.08 -7.66
C LEU A 33 7.18 6.98 -7.20
N SER A 34 6.88 7.52 -6.02
CA SER A 34 5.52 7.55 -5.49
C SER A 34 4.59 8.33 -6.42
N PHE A 35 4.97 9.53 -6.87
CA PHE A 35 4.14 10.30 -7.79
C PHE A 35 4.07 9.67 -9.19
N ALA A 36 5.15 9.08 -9.70
CA ALA A 36 5.12 8.37 -10.98
C ALA A 36 4.13 7.19 -10.95
N ALA A 37 4.16 6.37 -9.90
CA ALA A 37 3.24 5.26 -9.70
C ALA A 37 1.78 5.74 -9.59
N LEU A 38 1.52 6.80 -8.82
CA LEU A 38 0.18 7.37 -8.71
C LEU A 38 -0.33 7.90 -10.05
N ILE A 39 0.51 8.59 -10.83
CA ILE A 39 0.15 9.10 -12.16
C ILE A 39 -0.22 7.93 -13.08
N LYS A 40 0.55 6.85 -13.10
CA LYS A 40 0.24 5.67 -13.91
C LYS A 40 -1.05 4.98 -13.50
N ALA A 41 -1.30 4.83 -12.19
CA ALA A 41 -2.56 4.27 -11.71
C ALA A 41 -3.78 5.16 -12.07
N MET A 42 -3.62 6.49 -12.00
CA MET A 42 -4.68 7.43 -12.41
C MET A 42 -4.93 7.40 -13.92
N GLU A 43 -3.86 7.36 -14.72
CA GLU A 43 -3.93 7.26 -16.18
C GLU A 43 -4.69 5.99 -16.60
N ASP A 44 -4.32 4.82 -16.06
CA ASP A 44 -5.03 3.55 -16.35
C ASP A 44 -6.52 3.60 -15.95
N GLY A 45 -6.82 4.20 -14.80
CA GLY A 45 -8.20 4.35 -14.34
C GLY A 45 -9.06 5.21 -15.26
N LEU A 46 -8.48 6.30 -15.80
CA LEU A 46 -9.16 7.17 -16.76
C LEU A 46 -9.31 6.49 -18.13
N ASP A 47 -8.26 5.84 -18.63
CA ASP A 47 -8.26 5.18 -19.94
C ASP A 47 -9.26 4.03 -20.01
N ARG A 48 -9.47 3.34 -18.88
CA ARG A 48 -10.37 2.18 -18.78
C ARG A 48 -11.74 2.51 -18.20
N ASP A 49 -12.00 3.78 -17.87
CA ASP A 49 -13.24 4.26 -17.26
C ASP A 49 -13.63 3.44 -16.01
N LEU A 50 -12.67 3.23 -15.10
CA LEU A 50 -12.87 2.40 -13.93
C LEU A 50 -13.81 3.07 -12.92
N ASP A 51 -14.82 2.33 -12.46
CA ASP A 51 -15.70 2.75 -11.37
C ASP A 51 -14.97 2.61 -10.02
N PRO A 52 -14.73 3.71 -9.28
CA PRO A 52 -14.12 3.66 -7.95
C PRO A 52 -15.09 3.11 -6.88
N GLY A 53 -16.34 2.82 -7.25
CA GLY A 53 -17.40 2.41 -6.34
C GLY A 53 -17.94 3.57 -5.50
N PRO A 54 -18.95 3.31 -4.65
CA PRO A 54 -19.54 4.35 -3.81
C PRO A 54 -18.55 4.85 -2.74
N PRO A 55 -18.63 6.14 -2.35
CA PRO A 55 -17.82 6.68 -1.25
C PRO A 55 -18.21 6.03 0.08
N GLU A 56 -17.22 5.83 0.96
CA GLU A 56 -17.46 5.45 2.36
C GLU A 56 -17.69 6.69 3.22
N GLU A 57 -18.90 6.78 3.77
CA GLU A 57 -19.35 7.88 4.63
C GLU A 57 -19.09 7.61 6.11
N ARG A 58 -19.02 6.34 6.51
CA ARG A 58 -18.78 5.93 7.90
C ARG A 58 -17.30 6.01 8.24
N ASN A 59 -17.02 6.00 9.54
CA ASN A 59 -15.69 5.66 10.01
C ASN A 59 -15.37 4.21 9.57
N ILE A 60 -14.19 3.99 8.96
CA ILE A 60 -13.84 2.66 8.44
C ILE A 60 -13.80 1.59 9.54
N TYR A 61 -13.41 1.96 10.76
CA TYR A 61 -13.34 1.03 11.89
C TYR A 61 -14.74 0.56 12.29
N GLU A 62 -15.69 1.49 12.40
CA GLU A 62 -17.09 1.18 12.68
C GLU A 62 -17.73 0.36 11.54
N ALA A 63 -17.37 0.68 10.28
CA ALA A 63 -17.85 -0.08 9.14
C ALA A 63 -17.35 -1.53 9.17
N MET A 64 -16.07 -1.75 9.52
CA MET A 64 -15.50 -3.08 9.69
C MET A 64 -16.15 -3.85 10.85
N GLU A 65 -16.37 -3.20 12.00
CA GLU A 65 -17.09 -3.78 13.15
C GLU A 65 -18.55 -4.17 12.78
N ALA A 66 -19.19 -3.37 11.92
CA ALA A 66 -20.53 -3.66 11.38
C ALA A 66 -20.53 -4.74 10.28
N GLY A 67 -19.40 -5.40 10.02
CA GLY A 67 -19.29 -6.51 9.08
C GLY A 67 -19.01 -6.10 7.63
N LYS A 68 -18.55 -4.87 7.38
CA LYS A 68 -18.06 -4.49 6.05
C LYS A 68 -16.78 -5.27 5.74
N ASP A 69 -16.78 -5.98 4.62
CA ASP A 69 -15.55 -6.51 4.06
C ASP A 69 -14.75 -5.37 3.41
N VAL A 70 -13.57 -5.08 3.98
CA VAL A 70 -12.67 -4.05 3.48
C VAL A 70 -11.44 -4.75 2.96
N LYS A 71 -11.21 -4.64 1.65
CA LYS A 71 -9.97 -5.13 1.03
C LYS A 71 -8.77 -4.45 1.70
N LYS A 72 -7.99 -5.21 2.46
CA LYS A 72 -6.80 -4.70 3.13
C LYS A 72 -5.70 -4.42 2.11
N ILE A 73 -4.88 -3.42 2.41
CA ILE A 73 -3.59 -3.26 1.74
C ILE A 73 -2.64 -4.37 2.21
N PRO A 74 -1.56 -4.66 1.47
CA PRO A 74 -0.51 -5.56 1.93
C PRO A 74 -0.07 -5.23 3.36
N LEU A 75 0.09 -6.25 4.20
CA LEU A 75 0.40 -6.12 5.62
C LEU A 75 1.91 -6.21 5.91
N SER A 76 2.70 -6.58 4.91
CA SER A 76 4.15 -6.65 4.98
C SER A 76 4.79 -6.11 3.71
N LEU A 77 6.08 -5.76 3.80
CA LEU A 77 6.87 -5.38 2.63
C LEU A 77 6.92 -6.53 1.61
N GLY A 78 7.03 -7.78 2.08
CA GLY A 78 7.02 -8.96 1.21
C GLY A 78 5.75 -9.04 0.36
N GLU A 79 4.58 -8.95 0.99
CA GLU A 79 3.28 -8.96 0.29
C GLU A 79 3.13 -7.76 -0.67
N ALA A 80 3.64 -6.59 -0.29
CA ALA A 80 3.57 -5.39 -1.12
C ALA A 80 4.41 -5.53 -2.40
N LEU A 81 5.61 -6.11 -2.28
CA LEU A 81 6.47 -6.36 -3.41
C LEU A 81 5.91 -7.47 -4.33
N ASP A 82 5.27 -8.49 -3.77
CA ASP A 82 4.60 -9.54 -4.56
C ASP A 82 3.41 -8.96 -5.35
N ALA A 83 2.59 -8.12 -4.72
CA ALA A 83 1.53 -7.40 -5.39
C ALA A 83 2.06 -6.47 -6.50
N LEU A 84 3.16 -5.75 -6.24
CA LEU A 84 3.81 -4.90 -7.25
C LEU A 84 4.34 -5.71 -8.44
N ARG A 85 4.88 -6.90 -8.18
CA ARG A 85 5.42 -7.78 -9.24
C ARG A 85 4.35 -8.23 -10.23
N GLU A 86 3.11 -8.38 -9.78
CA GLU A 86 1.96 -8.78 -10.60
C GLU A 86 1.25 -7.59 -11.29
N ASP A 87 1.53 -6.36 -10.85
CA ASP A 87 0.85 -5.16 -11.34
C ASP A 87 1.62 -4.48 -12.50
N GLU A 88 1.22 -4.78 -13.74
CA GLU A 88 1.84 -4.18 -14.94
C GLU A 88 1.65 -2.65 -15.03
N VAL A 89 0.55 -2.12 -14.49
CA VAL A 89 0.26 -0.67 -14.54
C VAL A 89 1.27 0.07 -13.67
N VAL A 90 1.43 -0.37 -12.42
CA VAL A 90 2.36 0.27 -11.50
C VAL A 90 3.81 0.02 -11.92
N LYS A 91 4.15 -1.17 -12.43
CA LYS A 91 5.48 -1.44 -13.00
C LYS A 91 5.82 -0.53 -14.17
N SER A 92 4.85 -0.10 -14.96
CA SER A 92 5.09 0.87 -16.05
C SER A 92 5.61 2.23 -15.57
N ALA A 93 5.47 2.55 -14.27
CA ALA A 93 6.06 3.75 -13.67
C ALA A 93 7.56 3.63 -13.41
N LEU A 94 8.11 2.42 -13.49
CA LEU A 94 9.50 2.07 -13.23
C LEU A 94 10.13 1.48 -14.52
N PRO A 95 10.39 2.31 -15.55
CA PRO A 95 10.80 1.85 -16.87
C PRO A 95 12.18 1.18 -16.87
N ASP A 96 12.48 0.47 -17.96
CA ASP A 96 13.77 -0.15 -18.23
C ASP A 96 14.20 -1.12 -17.10
N GLU A 97 15.41 -0.93 -16.57
CA GLU A 97 15.96 -1.74 -15.48
C GLU A 97 15.50 -1.27 -14.10
N MET A 98 14.72 -0.19 -14.00
CA MET A 98 14.38 0.43 -12.73
C MET A 98 13.56 -0.48 -11.83
N PHE A 99 12.54 -1.16 -12.37
CA PHE A 99 11.76 -2.13 -11.60
C PHE A 99 12.64 -3.27 -11.09
N MET A 100 13.50 -3.82 -11.97
CA MET A 100 14.41 -4.91 -11.60
C MET A 100 15.31 -4.52 -10.43
N VAL A 101 15.91 -3.32 -10.49
CA VAL A 101 16.78 -2.81 -9.43
C VAL A 101 15.98 -2.57 -8.14
N PHE A 102 14.83 -1.92 -8.23
CA PHE A 102 13.96 -1.67 -7.07
C PHE A 102 13.57 -2.98 -6.37
N GLU A 103 13.09 -3.95 -7.15
CA GLU A 103 12.69 -5.26 -6.67
C GLU A 103 13.84 -5.98 -5.98
N HIS A 104 15.02 -6.06 -6.60
CA HIS A 104 16.18 -6.70 -5.98
C HIS A 104 16.58 -6.04 -4.65
N TYR A 105 16.67 -4.71 -4.61
CA TYR A 105 17.06 -4.01 -3.38
C TYR A 105 16.05 -4.19 -2.25
N LYS A 106 14.75 -4.08 -2.56
CA LYS A 106 13.69 -4.19 -1.55
C LYS A 106 13.43 -5.63 -1.12
N ARG A 107 13.66 -6.59 -2.00
CA ARG A 107 13.60 -8.01 -1.66
C ARG A 107 14.74 -8.42 -0.72
N ASP A 108 15.97 -8.00 -1.01
CA ASP A 108 17.11 -8.19 -0.10
C ASP A 108 16.87 -7.56 1.28
N GLU A 109 16.36 -6.33 1.31
CA GLU A 109 15.99 -5.65 2.56
C GLU A 109 14.99 -6.46 3.37
N TRP A 110 13.94 -6.98 2.72
CA TRP A 110 12.92 -7.81 3.35
C TRP A 110 13.48 -9.15 3.88
N GLU A 111 14.28 -9.85 3.08
CA GLU A 111 14.88 -11.13 3.47
C GLU A 111 15.82 -10.97 4.67
N ARG A 112 16.62 -9.90 4.70
CA ARG A 112 17.48 -9.58 5.85
C ARG A 112 16.66 -9.26 7.10
N PHE A 113 15.56 -8.51 6.96
CA PHE A 113 14.65 -8.24 8.08
C PHE A 113 14.07 -9.55 8.64
N MET A 114 13.56 -10.43 7.78
CA MET A 114 12.97 -11.72 8.18
C MET A 114 13.97 -12.68 8.83
N ALA A 115 15.25 -12.59 8.47
CA ALA A 115 16.32 -13.39 9.08
C ALA A 115 16.86 -12.79 10.39
N THR A 116 16.40 -11.61 10.80
CA THR A 116 16.89 -10.91 11.99
C THR A 116 16.14 -11.41 13.23
N VAL A 117 16.88 -11.96 14.21
CA VAL A 117 16.34 -12.26 15.54
C VAL A 117 16.21 -10.96 16.31
N THR A 118 15.02 -10.65 16.79
CA THR A 118 14.72 -9.44 17.56
C THR A 118 14.82 -9.72 19.07
N ASP A 119 14.94 -8.66 19.86
CA ASP A 119 14.92 -8.79 21.33
C ASP A 119 13.61 -9.44 21.82
N TRP A 120 12.49 -9.18 21.14
CA TRP A 120 11.21 -9.82 21.43
C TRP A 120 11.27 -11.34 21.27
N ASP A 121 11.91 -11.83 20.19
CA ASP A 121 12.06 -13.28 19.98
C ASP A 121 12.89 -13.92 21.09
N VAL A 122 13.93 -13.23 21.57
CA VAL A 122 14.78 -13.70 22.66
C VAL A 122 14.02 -13.73 23.98
N GLU A 123 13.34 -12.63 24.32
CA GLU A 123 12.56 -12.53 25.56
C GLU A 123 11.41 -13.53 25.61
N GLU A 124 10.73 -13.76 24.49
CA GLU A 124 9.59 -14.67 24.43
C GLU A 124 10.03 -16.14 24.44
N TYR A 125 11.08 -16.52 23.68
CA TYR A 125 11.33 -17.93 23.39
C TYR A 125 12.60 -18.52 24.01
N LEU A 126 13.57 -17.72 24.47
CA LEU A 126 14.86 -18.26 24.93
C LEU A 126 14.74 -19.22 26.11
N ASP A 127 13.86 -18.89 27.07
CA ASP A 127 13.70 -19.65 28.32
C ASP A 127 12.49 -20.61 28.30
N ILE A 128 11.74 -20.66 27.19
CA ILE A 128 10.62 -21.60 27.05
C ILE A 128 11.16 -22.98 26.68
N LEU A 129 10.96 -23.95 27.57
CA LEU A 129 11.19 -25.37 27.29
C LEU A 129 9.93 -26.01 26.67
N PRO A 130 10.08 -26.90 25.68
CA PRO A 130 8.96 -27.54 24.97
C PRO A 130 8.08 -28.44 25.85
#